data_AF-A0A965NJD5-F1
#
_entry.id   AF-A0A965NJD5-F1
#
_cell.length_a   1.000
_cell.length_b   1.000
_cell.length_c   1.000
_cell.angle_alpha   90.00
_cell.angle_beta   90.00
_cell.angle_gamma   90.00
#
_symmetry.space_group_name_H-M   'P 1'
#
loop_
_entity.id
_entity.type
_entity.pdbx_description
1 polymer ?
#
loop_
_entity_poly.entity_id
_entity_poly.type
_entity_poly.pdbx_seq_one_letter_code
_entity_poly.pdbx_strand_id
1 'polypeptide(L)'
;MREDIPEWLGKPPVRGSIEWETWLEKWRDYARRELKDSAADDPDFDFGLLSVEERWRVALMLNIKEKINAGRNGESPQLPSGRATSDLAHASLVAWQVGRSIRSNEVDATSTEVDEWIAKRMNPKRRRLAHGIRYGFLDGLGSEAIAPSWSSPDYVAAYEAAWLLGNSIAIESDPR
;
A
#
# COMPACT_ATOMS: atom_id res chain seq x y z
N MET A 1 15.14 -6.57 -3.79
CA MET A 1 16.00 -5.67 -4.59
C MET A 1 15.97 -6.14 -6.03
N ARG A 2 16.01 -5.23 -7.00
CA ARG A 2 16.02 -5.54 -8.43
C ARG A 2 17.30 -6.29 -8.85
N GLU A 3 17.17 -7.18 -9.85
CA GLU A 3 18.26 -8.07 -10.29
C GLU A 3 19.04 -7.51 -11.49
N ASP A 4 18.52 -6.47 -12.14
CA ASP A 4 19.06 -5.84 -13.35
C ASP A 4 19.96 -4.63 -13.06
N ILE A 5 20.60 -4.59 -11.89
CA ILE A 5 21.60 -3.57 -11.56
C ILE A 5 22.83 -3.79 -12.47
N PRO A 6 23.28 -2.79 -13.24
CA PRO A 6 24.41 -2.97 -14.17
C PRO A 6 25.71 -3.34 -13.45
N GLU A 7 26.47 -4.28 -14.01
CA GLU A 7 27.75 -4.73 -13.42
C GLU A 7 28.76 -3.59 -13.23
N TRP A 8 28.80 -2.62 -14.16
CA TRP A 8 29.70 -1.46 -14.10
C TRP A 8 29.45 -0.56 -12.89
N LEU A 9 28.22 -0.57 -12.36
CA LEU A 9 27.85 0.21 -11.19
C LEU A 9 28.36 -0.44 -9.89
N GLY A 10 28.58 -1.76 -9.92
CA GLY A 10 29.01 -2.54 -8.77
C GLY A 10 27.90 -2.76 -7.74
N LYS A 11 28.23 -3.50 -6.67
CA LYS A 11 27.28 -3.78 -5.59
C LYS A 11 26.96 -2.50 -4.80
N PRO A 12 25.72 -2.34 -4.32
CA PRO A 12 25.37 -1.18 -3.51
C PRO A 12 26.18 -1.15 -2.20
N PRO A 13 26.83 -0.02 -1.85
CA PRO A 13 27.54 0.16 -0.58
C PRO A 13 26.59 0.18 0.64
N VAL A 14 27.18 0.31 1.83
CA VAL A 14 26.41 0.44 3.08
C VAL A 14 25.59 1.74 3.04
N ARG A 15 24.26 1.63 3.23
CA ARG A 15 23.34 2.78 3.21
C ARG A 15 23.77 3.87 4.19
N GLY A 16 23.64 5.13 3.76
CA GLY A 16 24.01 6.31 4.54
C GLY A 16 25.50 6.63 4.57
N SER A 17 26.34 5.85 3.89
CA SER A 17 27.75 6.21 3.65
C SER A 17 27.89 7.20 2.48
N ILE A 18 29.03 7.89 2.42
CA ILE A 18 29.36 8.79 1.28
C ILE A 18 29.45 7.98 -0.03
N GLU A 19 29.98 6.76 0.07
CA GLU A 19 30.05 5.81 -1.03
C GLU A 19 28.66 5.42 -1.53
N TRP A 20 27.70 5.22 -0.62
CA TRP A 20 26.31 4.97 -0.97
C TRP A 20 25.68 6.15 -1.69
N GLU A 21 25.83 7.37 -1.20
CA GLU A 21 25.25 8.55 -1.87
C GLU A 21 25.81 8.72 -3.29
N THR A 22 27.13 8.54 -3.46
CA THR A 22 27.80 8.60 -4.77
C THR A 22 27.31 7.48 -5.70
N TRP A 23 27.12 6.27 -5.16
CA TRP A 23 26.61 5.13 -5.90
C TRP A 23 25.14 5.34 -6.29
N LEU A 24 24.33 5.85 -5.37
CA LEU A 24 22.91 6.10 -5.55
C LEU A 24 22.68 7.18 -6.60
N GLU A 25 23.49 8.24 -6.64
CA GLU A 25 23.42 9.26 -7.70
C GLU A 25 23.64 8.65 -9.09
N LYS A 26 24.68 7.82 -9.25
CA LYS A 26 24.95 7.11 -10.52
C LYS A 26 23.83 6.16 -10.90
N TRP A 27 23.29 5.44 -9.91
CA TRP A 27 22.13 4.57 -10.10
C TRP A 27 20.93 5.37 -10.61
N ARG A 28 20.57 6.47 -9.95
CA ARG A 28 19.41 7.30 -10.28
C ARG A 28 19.54 7.91 -11.66
N ASP A 29 20.74 8.35 -12.05
CA ASP A 29 21.01 8.84 -13.40
C ASP A 29 20.78 7.76 -14.46
N TYR A 30 21.29 6.56 -14.24
CA TYR A 30 21.07 5.43 -15.14
C TYR A 30 19.58 5.04 -15.21
N ALA A 31 18.93 4.88 -14.07
CA ALA A 31 17.52 4.50 -13.99
C ALA A 31 16.60 5.51 -14.70
N ARG A 32 16.88 6.82 -14.56
CA ARG A 32 16.13 7.86 -15.27
C ARG A 32 16.34 7.83 -16.78
N ARG A 33 17.60 7.77 -17.22
CA ARG A 33 17.95 7.99 -18.63
C ARG A 33 17.77 6.74 -19.48
N GLU A 34 18.27 5.61 -18.98
CA GLU A 34 18.32 4.36 -19.74
C GLU A 34 17.07 3.52 -19.50
N LEU A 35 16.65 3.38 -18.24
CA LEU A 35 15.47 2.56 -17.89
C LEU A 35 14.15 3.34 -17.99
N LYS A 36 14.21 4.68 -18.05
CA LYS A 36 13.05 5.58 -18.00
C LYS A 36 12.15 5.29 -16.80
N ASP A 37 12.79 4.94 -15.68
CA ASP A 37 12.12 4.52 -14.46
C ASP A 37 11.60 5.74 -13.70
N SER A 38 10.27 5.90 -13.65
CA SER A 38 9.64 7.04 -12.96
C SER A 38 9.89 7.05 -11.45
N ALA A 39 10.25 5.90 -10.86
CA ALA A 39 10.54 5.79 -9.44
C ALA A 39 12.00 6.11 -9.08
N ALA A 40 12.84 6.45 -10.05
CA ALA A 40 14.26 6.70 -9.82
C ALA A 40 14.53 7.81 -8.78
N ASP A 41 13.63 8.78 -8.66
CA ASP A 41 13.75 9.85 -7.67
C ASP A 41 12.79 9.71 -6.49
N ASP A 42 12.05 8.59 -6.43
CA ASP A 42 11.02 8.37 -5.43
C ASP A 42 11.58 7.56 -4.25
N PRO A 43 11.76 8.17 -3.06
CA PRO A 43 12.29 7.49 -1.89
C PRO A 43 11.36 6.38 -1.38
N ASP A 44 10.05 6.46 -1.60
CA ASP A 44 9.12 5.41 -1.17
C ASP A 44 9.36 4.11 -1.94
N PHE A 45 9.78 4.23 -3.19
CA PHE A 45 10.16 3.13 -4.06
C PHE A 45 11.68 2.86 -4.05
N ASP A 46 12.36 3.26 -2.98
CA ASP A 46 13.80 3.07 -2.77
C ASP A 46 14.61 3.56 -3.97
N PHE A 47 14.24 4.72 -4.52
CA PHE A 47 14.87 5.33 -5.70
C PHE A 47 14.90 4.38 -6.91
N GLY A 48 13.87 3.55 -7.06
CA GLY A 48 13.75 2.58 -8.12
C GLY A 48 14.56 1.31 -7.94
N LEU A 49 15.13 1.05 -6.75
CA LEU A 49 15.89 -0.18 -6.46
C LEU A 49 15.01 -1.40 -6.16
N LEU A 50 13.72 -1.18 -5.93
CA LEU A 50 12.76 -2.24 -5.66
C LEU A 50 12.47 -3.09 -6.89
N SER A 51 12.34 -4.40 -6.68
CA SER A 51 11.83 -5.35 -7.66
C SER A 51 10.36 -5.06 -7.99
N VAL A 52 9.84 -5.64 -9.06
CA VAL A 52 8.42 -5.47 -9.45
C VAL A 52 7.47 -5.86 -8.31
N GLU A 53 7.76 -6.95 -7.60
CA GLU A 53 6.94 -7.38 -6.46
C GLU A 53 7.03 -6.43 -5.27
N GLU A 54 8.23 -5.95 -4.95
CA GLU A 54 8.44 -4.99 -3.86
C GLU A 54 7.75 -3.66 -4.15
N ARG A 55 7.84 -3.17 -5.40
CA ARG A 55 7.11 -1.98 -5.85
C ARG A 55 5.61 -2.15 -5.72
N TRP A 56 5.08 -3.30 -6.12
CA TRP A 56 3.66 -3.57 -5.97
C TRP A 56 3.23 -3.54 -4.50
N ARG A 57 4.05 -4.04 -3.57
CA ARG A 57 3.78 -3.98 -2.13
C ARG A 57 3.82 -2.54 -1.62
N VAL A 58 4.82 -1.73 -1.97
CA VAL A 58 4.88 -0.31 -1.61
C VAL A 58 3.66 0.45 -2.15
N ALA A 59 3.34 0.27 -3.44
CA ALA A 59 2.18 0.89 -4.06
C ALA A 59 0.87 0.48 -3.35
N LEU A 60 0.73 -0.79 -2.97
CA LEU A 60 -0.39 -1.27 -2.18
C LEU A 60 -0.46 -0.59 -0.81
N MET A 61 0.66 -0.49 -0.09
CA MET A 61 0.72 0.14 1.23
C MET A 61 0.33 1.63 1.17
N LEU A 62 0.92 2.39 0.24
CA LEU A 62 0.61 3.81 0.04
C LEU A 62 -0.86 4.02 -0.33
N ASN A 63 -1.37 3.21 -1.26
CA ASN A 63 -2.78 3.26 -1.68
C ASN A 63 -3.74 2.90 -0.53
N ILE A 64 -3.45 1.89 0.29
CA ILE A 64 -4.30 1.56 1.46
C ILE A 64 -4.39 2.76 2.41
N LYS A 65 -3.24 3.38 2.74
CA LYS A 65 -3.20 4.54 3.63
C LYS A 65 -3.99 5.72 3.06
N GLU A 66 -3.76 6.04 1.79
CA GLU A 66 -4.47 7.12 1.08
C GLU A 66 -5.99 6.88 1.11
N LYS A 67 -6.44 5.66 0.76
CA LYS A 67 -7.87 5.38 0.61
C LYS A 67 -8.61 5.24 1.94
N ILE A 68 -7.99 4.72 3.00
CA ILE A 68 -8.57 4.78 4.34
C ILE A 68 -8.78 6.24 4.75
N ASN A 69 -7.80 7.12 4.55
CA ASN A 69 -7.95 8.54 4.87
C ASN A 69 -9.03 9.21 4.04
N ALA A 70 -9.09 8.95 2.73
CA ALA A 70 -10.15 9.47 1.86
C ALA A 70 -11.55 9.04 2.33
N GLY A 71 -11.73 7.77 2.70
CA GLY A 71 -12.98 7.26 3.28
C GLY A 71 -13.33 7.93 4.61
N ARG A 72 -12.33 8.13 5.48
CA ARG A 72 -12.50 8.83 6.78
C ARG A 72 -12.91 10.29 6.58
N ASN A 73 -12.34 10.96 5.59
CA ASN A 73 -12.71 12.33 5.19
C ASN A 73 -14.05 12.38 4.44
N GLY A 74 -14.60 11.22 4.07
CA GLY A 74 -15.77 10.99 3.21
C GLY A 74 -15.69 11.69 1.86
N GLU A 75 -14.50 11.60 1.27
CA GLU A 75 -14.30 11.83 -0.15
C GLU A 75 -15.00 10.71 -0.94
N SER A 76 -15.58 11.04 -2.09
CA SER A 76 -16.25 10.05 -2.92
C SER A 76 -15.23 9.09 -3.56
N PRO A 77 -15.48 7.77 -3.54
CA PRO A 77 -14.57 6.80 -4.15
C PRO A 77 -14.71 6.83 -5.66
N GLN A 78 -13.60 6.61 -6.37
CA GLN A 78 -13.64 6.40 -7.81
C GLN A 78 -13.82 4.92 -8.11
N LEU A 79 -14.98 4.54 -8.64
CA LEU A 79 -15.26 3.18 -9.08
C LEU A 79 -14.63 2.91 -10.45
N PRO A 80 -13.69 1.97 -10.57
CA PRO A 80 -13.10 1.63 -11.86
C PRO A 80 -14.17 1.13 -12.84
N SER A 81 -14.20 1.72 -14.02
CA SER A 81 -15.05 1.29 -15.14
C SER A 81 -14.37 0.13 -15.89
N GLY A 82 -15.15 -0.89 -16.26
CA GLY A 82 -14.68 -2.04 -17.05
C GLY A 82 -14.69 -3.39 -16.32
N ARG A 83 -14.41 -4.45 -17.10
CA ARG A 83 -14.33 -5.85 -16.63
C ARG A 83 -12.95 -6.21 -16.08
N ALA A 84 -11.89 -5.64 -16.64
CA ALA A 84 -10.55 -5.80 -16.12
C ALA A 84 -10.39 -4.90 -14.89
N THR A 85 -10.02 -5.49 -13.77
CA THR A 85 -9.83 -4.77 -12.51
C THR A 85 -8.51 -5.23 -11.92
N SER A 86 -7.65 -4.30 -11.52
CA SER A 86 -6.42 -4.64 -10.82
C SER A 86 -6.70 -5.03 -9.37
N ASP A 87 -5.86 -5.87 -8.78
CA ASP A 87 -5.98 -6.17 -7.34
C ASP A 87 -5.77 -4.92 -6.48
N LEU A 88 -4.99 -3.96 -6.97
CA LEU A 88 -4.81 -2.65 -6.33
C LEU A 88 -6.12 -1.86 -6.28
N ALA A 89 -6.88 -1.81 -7.38
CA ALA A 89 -8.16 -1.10 -7.41
C ALA A 89 -9.21 -1.76 -6.50
N HIS A 90 -9.18 -3.09 -6.38
CA HIS A 90 -10.02 -3.80 -5.40
C HIS A 90 -9.62 -3.45 -3.96
N ALA A 91 -8.33 -3.48 -3.65
CA ALA A 91 -7.80 -3.08 -2.36
C ALA A 91 -8.13 -1.61 -2.02
N SER A 92 -8.07 -0.69 -3.00
CA SER A 92 -8.42 0.73 -2.83
C SER A 92 -9.84 0.90 -2.29
N LEU A 93 -10.81 0.18 -2.86
CA LEU A 93 -12.21 0.30 -2.47
C LEU A 93 -12.49 -0.38 -1.12
N VAL A 94 -11.81 -1.47 -0.81
CA VAL A 94 -11.89 -2.06 0.53
C VAL A 94 -11.32 -1.12 1.59
N ALA A 95 -10.16 -0.52 1.32
CA ALA A 95 -9.52 0.46 2.20
C ALA A 95 -10.41 1.70 2.41
N TRP A 96 -11.01 2.21 1.34
CA TRP A 96 -11.99 3.30 1.43
C TRP A 96 -13.19 2.93 2.32
N GLN A 97 -13.74 1.72 2.15
CA GLN A 97 -14.86 1.24 2.95
C GLN A 97 -14.51 1.14 4.45
N VAL A 98 -13.29 0.71 4.78
CA VAL A 98 -12.77 0.70 6.15
C VAL A 98 -12.68 2.13 6.70
N GLY A 99 -12.09 3.06 5.96
CA GLY A 99 -12.05 4.47 6.34
C GLY A 99 -13.42 5.09 6.58
N ARG A 100 -14.37 4.79 5.68
CA ARG A 100 -15.75 5.23 5.76
C ARG A 100 -16.42 4.76 7.05
N SER A 101 -16.21 3.51 7.46
CA SER A 101 -16.82 2.97 8.68
C SER A 101 -16.37 3.68 9.97
N ILE A 102 -15.23 4.37 9.95
CA ILE A 102 -14.80 5.22 11.08
C ILE A 102 -15.66 6.49 11.14
N ARG A 103 -15.97 7.05 9.96
CA ARG A 103 -16.74 8.29 9.84
C ARG A 103 -18.23 8.07 10.13
N SER A 104 -18.82 7.01 9.59
CA SER A 104 -20.24 6.72 9.75
C SER A 104 -20.55 5.23 9.63
N ASN A 105 -21.42 4.76 10.52
CA ASN A 105 -21.99 3.42 10.49
C ASN A 105 -23.31 3.34 9.71
N GLU A 106 -23.87 4.48 9.28
CA GLU A 106 -25.05 4.47 8.43
C GLU A 106 -24.69 3.92 7.05
N VAL A 107 -25.54 3.09 6.46
CA VAL A 107 -25.33 2.60 5.09
C VAL A 107 -25.97 3.60 4.14
N ASP A 108 -25.18 4.11 3.18
CA ASP A 108 -25.67 4.98 2.11
C ASP A 108 -25.58 4.29 0.74
N ALA A 109 -26.11 4.96 -0.29
CA ALA A 109 -26.10 4.44 -1.65
C ALA A 109 -24.68 4.19 -2.18
N THR A 110 -23.73 5.09 -1.86
CA THR A 110 -22.33 4.95 -2.28
C THR A 110 -21.65 3.74 -1.64
N SER A 111 -21.86 3.54 -0.34
CA SER A 111 -21.40 2.37 0.42
C SER A 111 -21.92 1.08 -0.19
N THR A 112 -23.22 1.05 -0.49
CA THR A 112 -23.89 -0.12 -1.06
C THR A 112 -23.31 -0.43 -2.44
N GLU A 113 -23.13 0.59 -3.29
CA GLU A 113 -22.54 0.44 -4.62
C GLU A 113 -21.10 -0.08 -4.56
N VAL A 114 -20.29 0.44 -3.63
CA VAL A 114 -18.91 -0.01 -3.40
C VAL A 114 -18.89 -1.47 -2.93
N ASP A 115 -19.71 -1.84 -1.95
CA ASP A 115 -19.78 -3.22 -1.44
C ASP A 115 -20.20 -4.21 -2.53
N GLU A 116 -21.19 -3.85 -3.35
CA GLU A 116 -21.58 -4.65 -4.51
C GLU A 116 -20.44 -4.78 -5.52
N TRP A 117 -19.74 -3.68 -5.81
CA TRP A 117 -18.62 -3.67 -6.74
C TRP A 117 -17.50 -4.60 -6.26
N ILE A 118 -17.18 -4.55 -4.96
CA ILE A 118 -16.15 -5.38 -4.29
C ILE A 118 -16.55 -6.86 -4.37
N ALA A 119 -17.81 -7.18 -4.04
CA ALA A 119 -18.31 -8.54 -4.02
C ALA A 119 -18.29 -9.18 -5.42
N LYS A 120 -18.77 -8.45 -6.44
CA LYS A 120 -18.80 -8.91 -7.85
C LYS A 120 -17.42 -9.25 -8.42
N ARG A 121 -16.35 -8.72 -7.81
CA ARG A 121 -14.96 -8.83 -8.30
C ARG A 121 -14.06 -9.64 -7.38
N MET A 122 -14.63 -10.35 -6.42
CA MET A 122 -13.87 -11.11 -5.44
C MET A 122 -13.16 -12.32 -6.10
N ASN A 123 -11.94 -12.60 -5.66
CA ASN A 123 -11.18 -13.82 -5.97
C ASN A 123 -10.37 -14.23 -4.73
N PRO A 124 -9.69 -15.38 -4.71
CA PRO A 124 -8.94 -15.82 -3.53
C PRO A 124 -7.88 -14.83 -3.04
N LYS A 125 -7.16 -14.18 -3.95
CA LYS A 125 -6.14 -13.17 -3.62
C LYS A 125 -6.77 -11.90 -3.03
N ARG A 126 -7.81 -11.37 -3.67
CA ARG A 126 -8.59 -10.21 -3.20
C ARG A 126 -9.26 -10.45 -1.87
N ARG A 127 -9.69 -11.68 -1.60
CA ARG A 127 -10.20 -12.07 -0.28
C ARG A 127 -9.13 -11.93 0.80
N ARG A 128 -7.91 -12.39 0.53
CA ARG A 128 -6.77 -12.20 1.45
C ARG A 128 -6.47 -10.73 1.63
N LEU A 129 -6.35 -9.95 0.56
CA LEU A 129 -6.10 -8.51 0.65
C LEU A 129 -7.18 -7.79 1.47
N ALA A 130 -8.46 -8.05 1.17
CA ALA A 130 -9.57 -7.43 1.89
C ALA A 130 -9.56 -7.78 3.38
N HIS A 131 -9.24 -9.03 3.71
CA HIS A 131 -9.08 -9.47 5.09
C HIS A 131 -7.86 -8.81 5.75
N GLY A 132 -6.71 -8.73 5.07
CA GLY A 132 -5.51 -8.08 5.59
C GLY A 132 -5.78 -6.62 5.95
N ILE A 133 -6.42 -5.88 5.03
CA ILE A 133 -6.79 -4.48 5.25
C ILE A 133 -7.73 -4.34 6.46
N ARG A 134 -8.81 -5.12 6.52
CA ARG A 134 -9.82 -5.00 7.58
C ARG A 134 -9.26 -5.34 8.95
N TYR A 135 -8.61 -6.50 9.08
CA TYR A 135 -8.11 -6.96 10.38
C TYR A 135 -6.86 -6.20 10.80
N GLY A 136 -5.95 -5.89 9.87
CA GLY A 136 -4.81 -5.03 10.17
C GLY A 136 -5.26 -3.70 10.75
N PHE A 137 -6.26 -3.06 10.13
CA PHE A 137 -6.79 -1.80 10.64
C PHE A 137 -7.39 -1.93 12.06
N LEU A 138 -8.22 -2.96 12.29
CA LEU A 138 -8.87 -3.18 13.59
C LEU A 138 -7.84 -3.48 14.69
N ASP A 139 -6.88 -4.35 14.42
CA ASP A 139 -5.81 -4.69 15.36
C ASP A 139 -4.93 -3.46 15.64
N GLY A 140 -4.71 -2.62 14.62
CA GLY A 140 -4.02 -1.34 14.75
C GLY A 140 -4.74 -0.38 15.69
N LEU A 141 -6.07 -0.26 15.57
CA LEU A 141 -6.87 0.54 16.51
C LEU A 141 -6.77 0.03 17.95
N GLY A 142 -6.64 -1.28 18.15
CA GLY A 142 -6.42 -1.91 19.45
C GLY A 142 -5.01 -1.73 20.01
N SER A 143 -4.06 -1.19 19.24
CA SER A 143 -2.63 -1.10 19.57
C SER A 143 -1.96 -2.46 19.86
N GLU A 144 -2.58 -3.57 19.44
CA GLU A 144 -2.06 -4.92 19.61
C GLU A 144 -1.72 -5.50 18.24
N ALA A 145 -0.43 -5.69 17.96
CA ALA A 145 -0.02 -6.41 16.76
C ALA A 145 -0.29 -7.90 16.95
N ILE A 146 -1.27 -8.43 16.22
CA ILE A 146 -1.55 -9.87 16.18
C ILE A 146 -0.74 -10.49 15.02
N ALA A 147 -0.30 -11.73 15.21
CA ALA A 147 0.37 -12.46 14.13
C ALA A 147 -0.57 -12.56 12.90
N PRO A 148 -0.07 -12.22 11.69
CA PRO A 148 -0.88 -12.22 10.48
C PRO A 148 -1.48 -13.61 10.22
N SER A 149 -2.77 -13.67 9.85
CA SER A 149 -3.48 -14.95 9.61
C SER A 149 -2.95 -15.72 8.39
N TRP A 150 -2.22 -15.05 7.49
CA TRP A 150 -1.50 -15.67 6.39
C TRP A 150 -0.08 -15.12 6.27
N SER A 151 0.85 -15.95 5.82
CA SER A 151 2.24 -15.56 5.54
C SER A 151 2.46 -15.04 4.12
N SER A 152 1.41 -14.93 3.30
CA SER A 152 1.56 -14.50 1.91
C SER A 152 1.99 -13.03 1.85
N PRO A 153 3.01 -12.66 1.07
CA PRO A 153 3.59 -11.31 1.14
C PRO A 153 2.61 -10.18 0.83
N ASP A 154 1.62 -10.46 -0.02
CA ASP A 154 0.53 -9.53 -0.36
C ASP A 154 -0.40 -9.27 0.82
N TYR A 155 -0.72 -10.29 1.60
CA TYR A 155 -1.51 -10.17 2.82
C TYR A 155 -0.76 -9.41 3.89
N VAL A 156 0.51 -9.77 4.14
CA VAL A 156 1.35 -9.12 5.15
C VAL A 156 1.48 -7.63 4.85
N ALA A 157 1.79 -7.25 3.61
CA ALA A 157 1.86 -5.84 3.22
C ALA A 157 0.54 -5.08 3.42
N ALA A 158 -0.61 -5.72 3.11
CA ALA A 158 -1.92 -5.13 3.32
C ALA A 158 -2.26 -4.95 4.81
N TYR A 159 -1.96 -5.97 5.62
CA TYR A 159 -2.17 -5.98 7.06
C TYR A 159 -1.33 -4.90 7.74
N GLU A 160 -0.02 -4.89 7.50
CA GLU A 160 0.91 -3.93 8.12
C GLU A 160 0.58 -2.49 7.73
N ALA A 161 0.23 -2.22 6.47
CA ALA A 161 -0.18 -0.88 6.05
C ALA A 161 -1.40 -0.37 6.81
N ALA A 162 -2.41 -1.23 6.94
CA ALA A 162 -3.64 -0.91 7.63
C ALA A 162 -3.44 -0.80 9.15
N TRP A 163 -2.63 -1.69 9.73
CA TRP A 163 -2.27 -1.69 11.15
C TRP A 163 -1.52 -0.43 11.54
N LEU A 164 -0.49 -0.04 10.78
CA LEU A 164 0.27 1.18 11.04
C LEU A 164 -0.62 2.42 11.08
N LEU A 165 -1.58 2.52 10.15
CA LEU A 165 -2.52 3.63 10.12
C LEU A 165 -3.53 3.56 11.27
N GLY A 166 -4.11 2.39 11.54
CA GLY A 166 -5.01 2.20 12.69
C GLY A 166 -4.35 2.58 14.01
N ASN A 167 -3.10 2.13 14.21
CA ASN A 167 -2.31 2.45 15.40
C ASN A 167 -1.99 3.95 15.50
N SER A 168 -1.65 4.61 14.38
CA SER A 168 -1.47 6.07 14.36
C SER A 168 -2.73 6.80 14.80
N ILE A 169 -3.90 6.40 14.28
CA ILE A 169 -5.19 7.00 14.62
C ILE A 169 -5.52 6.79 16.11
N ALA A 170 -5.26 5.58 16.65
CA ALA A 170 -5.46 5.29 18.06
C ALA A 170 -4.59 6.19 18.95
N ILE A 171 -3.31 6.36 18.59
CA ILE A 171 -2.37 7.25 19.31
C ILE A 171 -2.83 8.70 19.23
N GLU A 172 -3.23 9.19 18.05
CA GLU A 172 -3.73 10.57 17.86
C GLU A 172 -5.00 10.85 18.67
N SER A 173 -5.78 9.81 18.96
CA SER A 173 -7.06 9.93 19.67
C SER A 173 -6.92 9.72 21.20
N ASP A 174 -5.72 9.38 21.70
CA ASP A 174 -5.44 9.18 23.13
C ASP A 174 -5.16 10.54 23.82
N PRO A 175 -6.05 11.03 24.70
CA PRO A 175 -6.00 12.39 25.25
C PRO A 175 -5.04 12.55 26.44
N ARG A 176 -3.80 12.05 26.35
CA ARG A 176 -2.82 12.09 27.44
C ARG A 176 -2.57 13.49 28.01
#